data_AF-A0A7X7KBC0-F1
#
_entry.id   AF-A0A7X7KBC0-F1
#
_cell.length_a   1.000
_cell.length_b   1.000
_cell.length_c   1.000
_cell.angle_alpha   90.00
_cell.angle_beta   90.00
_cell.angle_gamma   90.00
#
_symmetry.space_group_name_H-M   'P 1'
#
loop_
_entity.id
_entity.type
_entity.pdbx_description
1 polymer ?
#
loop_
_entity_poly.entity_id
_entity_poly.type
_entity_poly.pdbx_seq_one_letter_code
_entity_poly.pdbx_strand_id
1 'polypeptide(L)'
;MTSLLQFLLPLALAVAVSPVAVFGVIRMTLAAPVSMAPDWGFLTGWFVGLLGVVSLASAVAALLTGSLTGRAYYVVGGLLFLALGALAWNLALRRWRARPRPGEPARWPSWVAGAADADPAKASGLGFALAALDLKNLALGASAGVYLALTRVSFGTIALGILAYVLAASAALLVVTVGFRLARRRVEAPLGRLAEGLELNLGGVESVALLVAGGTLVGAGLAALF
;
A
#
# COMPACT_ATOMS: atom_id res chain seq x y z
N MET A 1 -7.02 -12.21 -17.00
CA MET A 1 -5.88 -11.50 -16.37
C MET A 1 -5.99 -9.99 -16.53
N THR A 2 -6.24 -9.47 -17.73
CA THR A 2 -6.45 -8.03 -17.99
C THR A 2 -7.55 -7.38 -17.14
N SER A 3 -8.70 -8.03 -16.99
CA SER A 3 -9.79 -7.55 -16.12
C SER A 3 -9.42 -7.48 -14.64
N LEU A 4 -8.58 -8.41 -14.16
CA LEU A 4 -8.09 -8.39 -12.77
C LEU A 4 -7.17 -7.19 -12.54
N LEU A 5 -6.27 -6.93 -13.49
CA LEU A 5 -5.33 -5.81 -13.40
C LEU A 5 -6.04 -4.45 -13.40
N GLN A 6 -7.15 -4.32 -14.14
CA GLN A 6 -7.95 -3.09 -14.14
C GLN A 6 -8.46 -2.71 -12.74
N PHE A 7 -8.77 -3.70 -11.91
CA PHE A 7 -9.20 -3.48 -10.53
C PHE A 7 -8.00 -3.33 -9.57
N LEU A 8 -6.97 -4.16 -9.74
CA LEU A 8 -5.83 -4.22 -8.82
C LEU A 8 -4.88 -3.03 -8.97
N LEU A 9 -4.65 -2.52 -10.19
CA LEU A 9 -3.67 -1.47 -10.44
C LEU A 9 -3.99 -0.16 -9.71
N PRO A 10 -5.22 0.38 -9.72
CA PRO A 10 -5.55 1.59 -8.96
C PRO A 10 -5.26 1.43 -7.46
N LEU A 11 -5.60 0.26 -6.88
CA LEU A 11 -5.34 -0.04 -5.48
C LEU A 11 -3.83 -0.16 -5.18
N ALA A 12 -3.08 -0.81 -6.07
CA ALA A 12 -1.63 -0.94 -5.96
C ALA A 12 -0.93 0.41 -6.07
N LEU A 13 -1.37 1.28 -6.99
CA LEU A 13 -0.84 2.62 -7.16
C LEU A 13 -1.11 3.50 -5.94
N ALA A 14 -2.28 3.37 -5.31
CA ALA A 14 -2.57 4.06 -4.04
C ALA A 14 -1.61 3.67 -2.91
N VAL A 15 -1.13 2.41 -2.89
CA VAL A 15 -0.06 1.96 -1.98
C VAL A 15 1.31 2.44 -2.44
N ALA A 16 1.62 2.38 -3.74
CA ALA A 16 2.92 2.78 -4.29
C ALA A 16 3.24 4.26 -4.05
N VAL A 17 2.24 5.12 -4.11
CA VAL A 17 2.38 6.57 -3.89
C VAL A 17 2.41 6.92 -2.39
N SER A 18 2.54 5.93 -1.49
CA SER A 18 2.63 6.12 -0.04
C SER A 18 3.80 7.02 0.35
N PRO A 19 3.55 8.28 0.77
CA PRO A 19 4.62 9.22 1.10
C PRO A 19 5.47 8.74 2.28
N VAL A 20 4.82 8.08 3.24
CA VAL A 20 5.42 7.51 4.45
C VAL A 20 6.49 6.46 4.10
N ALA A 21 6.17 5.55 3.18
CA ALA A 21 7.08 4.48 2.78
C ALA A 21 8.21 5.00 1.89
N VAL A 22 7.88 5.85 0.91
CA VAL A 22 8.85 6.50 0.02
C VAL A 22 9.86 7.30 0.83
N PHE A 23 9.40 8.08 1.80
CA PHE A 23 10.27 8.85 2.67
C PHE A 23 11.20 7.95 3.51
N GLY A 24 10.69 6.87 4.09
CA GLY A 24 11.50 5.92 4.85
C GLY A 24 12.67 5.39 4.03
N VAL A 25 12.39 4.94 2.80
CA VAL A 25 13.41 4.46 1.86
C VAL A 25 14.39 5.57 1.48
N ILE A 26 13.91 6.81 1.23
CA ILE A 26 14.80 7.93 0.92
C ILE A 26 15.77 8.18 2.08
N ARG A 27 15.29 8.23 3.32
CA ARG A 27 16.13 8.48 4.50
C ARG A 27 17.17 7.40 4.73
N MET A 28 16.78 6.13 4.58
CA MET A 28 17.70 4.99 4.70
C MET A 28 18.77 5.02 3.61
N THR A 29 18.35 5.24 2.37
CA THR A 29 19.23 5.36 1.21
C THR A 29 20.24 6.50 1.40
N LEU A 30 19.81 7.65 1.94
CA LEU A 30 20.67 8.80 2.21
C LEU A 30 21.62 8.60 3.40
N ALA A 31 21.18 7.85 4.44
CA ALA A 31 21.97 7.58 5.63
C ALA A 31 23.08 6.54 5.39
N ALA A 32 22.82 5.54 4.52
CA ALA A 32 23.78 4.49 4.17
C ALA A 32 24.18 4.53 2.68
N PRO A 33 24.75 5.64 2.19
CA PRO A 33 24.86 5.88 0.76
C PRO A 33 25.82 4.94 0.01
N VAL A 34 26.62 4.15 0.74
CA VAL A 34 27.57 3.17 0.20
C VAL A 34 26.99 1.74 0.20
N SER A 35 26.12 1.38 1.15
CA SER A 35 25.61 0.00 1.31
C SER A 35 24.12 -0.10 0.97
N MET A 36 23.72 -1.02 0.09
CA MET A 36 22.29 -1.24 -0.25
C MET A 36 21.58 -2.18 0.73
N ALA A 37 22.29 -2.73 1.70
CA ALA A 37 21.75 -3.80 2.53
C ALA A 37 20.51 -3.35 3.35
N PRO A 38 20.47 -2.14 3.94
CA PRO A 38 19.26 -1.65 4.61
C PRO A 38 18.09 -1.46 3.64
N ASP A 39 18.33 -0.87 2.47
CA ASP A 39 17.30 -0.62 1.46
C ASP A 39 16.65 -1.95 0.99
N TRP A 40 17.48 -2.96 0.70
CA TRP A 40 16.99 -4.29 0.34
C TRP A 40 16.30 -5.01 1.49
N GLY A 41 16.78 -4.84 2.72
CA GLY A 41 16.09 -5.31 3.92
C GLY A 41 14.68 -4.76 3.98
N PHE A 42 14.52 -3.43 3.91
CA PHE A 42 13.23 -2.76 3.89
C PHE A 42 12.32 -3.26 2.77
N LEU A 43 12.82 -3.29 1.53
CA LEU A 43 12.05 -3.75 0.37
C LEU A 43 11.57 -5.20 0.53
N THR A 44 12.41 -6.07 1.10
CA THR A 44 12.07 -7.47 1.35
C THR A 44 10.95 -7.58 2.38
N GLY A 45 11.10 -6.91 3.53
CA GLY A 45 10.07 -6.89 4.56
C GLY A 45 8.75 -6.32 4.05
N TRP A 46 8.82 -5.21 3.30
CA TRP A 46 7.67 -4.57 2.68
C TRP A 46 6.93 -5.51 1.71
N PHE A 47 7.68 -6.14 0.81
CA PHE A 47 7.13 -7.09 -0.15
C PHE A 47 6.45 -8.27 0.54
N VAL A 48 7.11 -8.87 1.53
CA VAL A 48 6.56 -9.99 2.32
C VAL A 48 5.32 -9.56 3.11
N GLY A 49 5.32 -8.36 3.69
CA GLY A 49 4.18 -7.83 4.42
C GLY A 49 2.95 -7.65 3.53
N LEU A 50 3.11 -7.02 2.37
CA LEU A 50 2.01 -6.86 1.40
C LEU A 50 1.53 -8.21 0.87
N LEU A 51 2.45 -9.13 0.54
CA LEU A 51 2.12 -10.48 0.12
C LEU A 51 1.25 -11.18 1.18
N GLY A 52 1.67 -11.12 2.45
CA GLY A 52 0.95 -11.70 3.58
C GLY A 52 -0.46 -11.12 3.73
N VAL A 53 -0.61 -9.79 3.68
CA VAL A 53 -1.92 -9.12 3.80
C VAL A 53 -2.88 -9.57 2.71
N VAL A 54 -2.46 -9.50 1.44
CA VAL A 54 -3.34 -9.81 0.31
C VAL A 54 -3.68 -11.30 0.29
N SER A 55 -2.71 -12.17 0.54
CA SER A 55 -2.92 -13.62 0.63
C SER A 55 -3.87 -13.99 1.77
N LEU A 56 -3.68 -13.41 2.97
CA LEU A 56 -4.54 -13.66 4.11
C LEU A 56 -5.98 -13.19 3.83
N ALA A 57 -6.14 -11.99 3.30
CA ALA A 57 -7.46 -11.47 2.99
C ALA A 57 -8.17 -12.29 1.90
N SER A 58 -7.44 -12.74 0.89
CA SER A 58 -7.97 -13.66 -0.14
C SER A 58 -8.43 -14.97 0.48
N ALA A 59 -7.63 -15.57 1.36
CA ALA A 59 -7.99 -16.79 2.06
C ALA A 59 -9.23 -16.60 2.97
N VAL A 60 -9.27 -15.51 3.75
CA VAL A 60 -10.41 -15.18 4.61
C VAL A 60 -11.68 -14.96 3.77
N ALA A 61 -11.60 -14.22 2.67
CA ALA A 61 -12.73 -14.00 1.78
C ALA A 61 -13.24 -15.31 1.15
N ALA A 62 -12.32 -16.18 0.73
CA ALA A 62 -12.67 -17.51 0.22
C ALA A 62 -13.35 -18.38 1.29
N LEU A 63 -12.88 -18.34 2.54
CA LEU A 63 -13.51 -19.05 3.66
C LEU A 63 -14.92 -18.52 3.96
N LEU A 64 -15.11 -17.20 3.94
CA LEU A 64 -16.40 -16.56 4.20
C LEU A 64 -17.44 -16.82 3.11
N THR A 65 -16.99 -17.05 1.87
CA THR A 65 -17.89 -17.11 0.70
C THR A 65 -17.93 -18.47 0.00
N GLY A 66 -17.04 -19.40 0.36
CA GLY A 66 -16.85 -20.66 -0.36
C GLY A 66 -18.06 -21.59 -0.37
N SER A 67 -18.85 -21.59 0.71
CA SER A 67 -20.10 -22.36 0.80
C SER A 67 -21.32 -21.62 0.25
N LEU A 68 -21.19 -20.32 -0.06
CA LEU A 68 -22.30 -19.49 -0.52
C LEU A 68 -22.53 -19.66 -2.02
N THR A 69 -23.80 -19.65 -2.41
CA THR A 69 -24.24 -19.74 -3.80
C THR A 69 -25.35 -18.71 -4.09
N GLY A 70 -25.58 -18.44 -5.37
CA GLY A 70 -26.63 -17.53 -5.82
C GLY A 70 -26.51 -16.14 -5.18
N ARG A 71 -27.66 -15.57 -4.80
CA ARG A 71 -27.75 -14.21 -4.25
C ARG A 71 -26.92 -13.99 -2.98
N ALA A 72 -26.83 -15.00 -2.11
CA ALA A 72 -26.11 -14.87 -0.83
C ALA A 72 -24.61 -14.58 -1.04
N TYR A 73 -24.01 -15.20 -2.06
CA TYR A 73 -22.61 -14.97 -2.41
C TYR A 73 -22.33 -13.52 -2.79
N TYR A 74 -23.16 -12.95 -3.68
CA TYR A 74 -23.02 -11.57 -4.13
C TYR A 74 -23.30 -10.56 -3.02
N VAL A 75 -24.28 -10.84 -2.16
CA VAL A 75 -24.58 -9.98 -1.00
C VAL A 75 -23.41 -9.91 -0.04
N VAL A 76 -22.83 -11.05 0.36
CA VAL A 76 -21.69 -11.06 1.28
C VAL A 76 -20.47 -10.39 0.65
N GLY A 77 -20.16 -10.71 -0.62
CA GLY A 77 -19.06 -10.07 -1.34
C GLY A 77 -19.23 -8.54 -1.46
N GLY A 78 -20.45 -8.10 -1.78
CA GLY A 78 -20.79 -6.68 -1.85
C GLY A 78 -20.65 -5.97 -0.51
N LEU A 79 -21.10 -6.59 0.58
CA LEU A 79 -20.95 -6.06 1.93
C LEU A 79 -19.48 -5.95 2.37
N LEU A 80 -18.63 -6.92 2.01
CA LEU A 80 -17.18 -6.83 2.27
C LEU A 80 -16.56 -5.61 1.57
N PHE A 81 -16.90 -5.38 0.30
CA PHE A 81 -16.43 -4.20 -0.43
C PHE A 81 -16.96 -2.89 0.13
N LEU A 82 -18.24 -2.83 0.49
CA LEU A 82 -18.82 -1.65 1.14
C LEU A 82 -18.14 -1.34 2.47
N ALA A 83 -17.87 -2.36 3.29
CA ALA A 83 -17.16 -2.20 4.57
C ALA A 83 -15.74 -1.67 4.36
N LEU A 84 -14.98 -2.25 3.42
CA LEU A 84 -13.62 -1.81 3.09
C LEU A 84 -13.61 -0.40 2.46
N GLY A 85 -14.59 -0.08 1.62
CA GLY A 85 -14.77 1.25 1.03
C GLY A 85 -15.09 2.31 2.08
N ALA A 86 -16.02 2.01 3.00
CA ALA A 86 -16.34 2.87 4.12
C ALA A 86 -15.14 3.08 5.04
N LEU A 87 -14.35 2.03 5.31
CA LEU A 87 -13.09 2.14 6.03
C LEU A 87 -12.12 3.07 5.29
N ALA A 88 -11.90 2.87 4.00
CA ALA A 88 -11.00 3.70 3.20
C ALA A 88 -11.40 5.18 3.21
N TRP A 89 -12.69 5.51 3.05
CA TRP A 89 -13.20 6.87 3.16
C TRP A 89 -13.07 7.46 4.57
N ASN A 90 -13.27 6.66 5.61
CA ASN A 90 -13.04 7.10 6.99
C ASN A 90 -11.57 7.46 7.21
N LEU A 91 -10.64 6.66 6.68
CA LEU A 91 -9.21 6.95 6.72
C LEU A 91 -8.88 8.20 5.91
N ALA A 92 -9.45 8.37 4.71
CA ALA A 92 -9.27 9.57 3.90
C ALA A 92 -9.69 10.82 4.67
N LEU A 93 -10.87 10.82 5.28
CA LEU A 93 -11.38 11.92 6.10
C LEU A 93 -10.48 12.21 7.30
N ARG A 94 -10.02 11.17 8.00
CA ARG A 94 -9.10 11.31 9.14
C ARG A 94 -7.78 11.93 8.72
N ARG A 95 -7.15 11.43 7.65
CA ARG A 95 -5.88 11.94 7.11
C ARG A 95 -6.03 13.39 6.63
N TRP A 96 -7.15 13.72 5.99
CA TRP A 96 -7.45 15.08 5.54
C TRP A 96 -7.59 16.05 6.71
N ARG A 97 -8.28 15.64 7.78
CA ARG A 97 -8.47 16.47 8.98
C ARG A 97 -7.20 16.60 9.83
N ALA A 98 -6.36 15.56 9.84
CA ALA A 98 -5.10 15.54 10.59
C ALA A 98 -3.95 16.26 9.86
N ARG A 99 -4.17 16.76 8.63
CA ARG A 99 -3.15 17.46 7.86
C ARG A 99 -2.66 18.72 8.62
N PRO A 100 -1.35 18.98 8.71
CA PRO A 100 -0.83 20.22 9.28
C PRO A 100 -1.40 21.45 8.56
N ARG A 101 -1.67 22.53 9.29
CA ARG A 101 -2.04 23.82 8.69
C ARG A 101 -0.81 24.53 8.11
N PRO A 102 -0.99 25.48 7.18
CA PRO A 102 0.12 26.30 6.70
C PRO A 102 0.89 26.93 7.87
N GLY A 103 2.20 26.70 7.94
CA GLY A 103 3.06 27.18 9.02
C GLY A 103 3.21 26.25 10.23
N GLU A 104 2.47 25.12 10.29
CA GLU A 104 2.69 24.09 11.31
C GLU A 104 3.76 23.08 10.86
N PRO A 105 4.64 22.63 11.76
CA PRO A 105 5.66 21.63 11.43
C PRO A 105 5.01 20.29 11.08
N ALA A 106 5.59 19.59 10.11
CA ALA A 106 5.16 18.24 9.74
C ALA A 106 5.30 17.28 10.94
N ARG A 107 4.22 16.55 11.26
CA ARG A 107 4.23 15.52 12.31
C ARG A 107 4.74 14.22 11.72
N TRP A 108 6.03 13.97 11.89
CA TRP A 108 6.63 12.70 11.49
C TRP A 108 6.19 11.53 12.39
N PRO A 109 6.00 10.32 11.83
CA PRO A 109 5.85 9.12 12.64
C PRO A 109 7.12 8.86 13.46
N SER A 110 6.94 8.32 14.66
CA SER A 110 8.02 8.04 15.60
C SER A 110 9.11 7.09 15.07
N TRP A 111 8.78 6.22 14.10
CA TRP A 111 9.73 5.26 13.54
C TRP A 111 10.82 5.91 12.67
N VAL A 112 10.61 7.14 12.19
CA VAL A 112 11.56 7.85 11.30
C VAL A 112 12.90 8.08 11.98
N ALA A 113 12.90 8.39 13.28
CA ALA A 113 14.13 8.61 14.03
C ALA A 113 15.01 7.34 14.08
N GLY A 114 14.41 6.16 14.10
CA GLY A 114 15.12 4.88 14.12
C GLY A 114 15.51 4.35 12.74
N ALA A 115 15.01 4.94 11.65
CA ALA A 115 15.28 4.47 10.29
C ALA A 115 16.71 4.80 9.81
N ALA A 116 17.29 5.89 10.31
CA ALA A 116 18.64 6.33 9.91
C ALA A 116 19.75 5.34 10.34
N ASP A 117 19.55 4.66 11.46
CA ASP A 117 20.52 3.72 12.05
C ASP A 117 20.13 2.25 11.85
N ALA A 118 19.21 1.98 10.93
CA ALA A 118 18.68 0.64 10.74
C ALA A 118 19.69 -0.25 10.01
N ASP A 119 20.09 -1.35 10.66
CA ASP A 119 20.71 -2.47 9.98
C ASP A 119 19.69 -3.19 9.06
N PRO A 120 20.14 -4.08 8.15
CA PRO A 120 19.25 -4.75 7.20
C PRO A 120 18.10 -5.54 7.86
N ALA A 121 18.30 -6.10 9.05
CA ALA A 121 17.28 -6.87 9.75
C ALA A 121 16.21 -5.95 10.34
N LYS A 122 16.62 -4.85 11.00
CA LYS A 122 15.72 -3.81 11.49
C LYS A 122 14.97 -3.15 10.34
N ALA A 123 15.65 -2.90 9.23
CA ALA A 123 15.04 -2.34 8.04
C ALA A 123 13.95 -3.25 7.48
N SER A 124 14.20 -4.56 7.43
CA SER A 124 13.19 -5.55 7.05
C SER A 124 11.99 -5.57 7.99
N GLY A 125 12.23 -5.57 9.32
CA GLY A 125 11.14 -5.46 10.29
C GLY A 125 10.29 -4.20 10.11
N LEU A 126 10.93 -3.06 9.85
CA LEU A 126 10.26 -1.79 9.59
C LEU A 126 9.43 -1.84 8.29
N GLY A 127 10.02 -2.33 7.20
CA GLY A 127 9.33 -2.51 5.92
C GLY A 127 8.10 -3.41 6.06
N PHE A 128 8.24 -4.53 6.76
CA PHE A 128 7.13 -5.43 7.07
C PHE A 128 6.05 -4.74 7.90
N ALA A 129 6.40 -4.05 8.98
CA ALA A 129 5.44 -3.36 9.83
C ALA A 129 4.67 -2.29 9.05
N LEU A 130 5.35 -1.49 8.24
CA LEU A 130 4.71 -0.46 7.42
C LEU A 130 3.83 -1.05 6.31
N ALA A 131 4.19 -2.20 5.75
CA ALA A 131 3.37 -2.89 4.77
C ALA A 131 2.14 -3.57 5.41
N ALA A 132 2.35 -4.30 6.50
CA ALA A 132 1.36 -5.22 7.05
C ALA A 132 0.48 -4.62 8.16
N LEU A 133 0.94 -3.57 8.85
CA LEU A 133 0.23 -2.99 10.00
C LEU A 133 -0.32 -1.59 9.72
N ASP A 134 0.09 -0.96 8.61
CA ASP A 134 -0.51 0.30 8.20
C ASP A 134 -1.96 0.08 7.76
N LEU A 135 -2.88 0.80 8.39
CA LEU A 135 -4.32 0.60 8.21
C LEU A 135 -4.80 0.88 6.78
N LYS A 136 -4.11 1.77 6.04
CA LYS A 136 -4.38 1.97 4.61
C LYS A 136 -3.95 0.74 3.82
N ASN A 137 -2.74 0.25 4.02
CA ASN A 137 -2.26 -0.94 3.31
C ASN A 137 -3.10 -2.18 3.62
N LEU A 138 -3.56 -2.32 4.86
CA LEU A 138 -4.53 -3.35 5.24
C LEU A 138 -5.84 -3.21 4.48
N ALA A 139 -6.44 -2.01 4.42
CA ALA A 139 -7.68 -1.79 3.70
C ALA A 139 -7.54 -2.06 2.19
N LEU A 140 -6.49 -1.53 1.56
CA LEU A 140 -6.25 -1.68 0.12
C LEU A 140 -5.83 -3.10 -0.26
N GLY A 141 -4.94 -3.72 0.52
CA GLY A 141 -4.51 -5.10 0.31
C GLY A 141 -5.63 -6.11 0.58
N ALA A 142 -6.45 -5.86 1.62
CA ALA A 142 -7.63 -6.67 1.86
C ALA A 142 -8.63 -6.60 0.70
N SER A 143 -8.80 -5.41 0.13
CA SER A 143 -9.68 -5.21 -1.02
C SER A 143 -9.22 -5.98 -2.26
N ALA A 144 -7.91 -5.97 -2.53
CA ALA A 144 -7.31 -6.77 -3.59
C ALA A 144 -7.52 -8.28 -3.35
N GLY A 145 -7.29 -8.74 -2.11
CA GLY A 145 -7.48 -10.14 -1.73
C GLY A 145 -8.94 -10.60 -1.86
N VAL A 146 -9.88 -9.81 -1.33
CA VAL A 146 -11.33 -10.05 -1.46
C VAL A 146 -11.74 -10.13 -2.92
N TYR A 147 -11.31 -9.19 -3.75
CA TYR A 147 -11.62 -9.20 -5.18
C TYR A 147 -11.12 -10.46 -5.89
N LEU A 148 -9.87 -10.86 -5.63
CA LEU A 148 -9.30 -12.07 -6.21
C LEU A 148 -10.07 -13.32 -5.79
N ALA A 149 -10.42 -13.45 -4.51
CA ALA A 149 -11.21 -14.56 -4.02
C ALA A 149 -12.61 -14.61 -4.68
N LEU A 150 -13.26 -13.45 -4.83
CA LEU A 150 -14.62 -13.37 -5.36
C LEU A 150 -14.72 -13.66 -6.87
N THR A 151 -13.61 -13.59 -7.60
CA THR A 151 -13.58 -13.88 -9.05
C THR A 151 -13.64 -15.38 -9.38
N ARG A 152 -13.52 -16.28 -8.39
CA ARG A 152 -13.52 -17.75 -8.54
C ARG A 152 -12.57 -18.28 -9.63
N VAL A 153 -11.49 -17.57 -9.91
CA VAL A 153 -10.44 -18.00 -10.84
C VAL A 153 -9.55 -19.08 -10.22
N SER A 154 -8.72 -19.74 -11.05
CA SER A 154 -7.78 -20.75 -10.57
C SER A 154 -6.78 -20.18 -9.55
N PHE A 155 -6.28 -21.02 -8.65
CA PHE A 155 -5.27 -20.65 -7.65
C PHE A 155 -4.04 -19.97 -8.29
N GLY A 156 -3.55 -20.49 -9.41
CA GLY A 156 -2.42 -19.89 -10.14
C GLY A 156 -2.72 -18.46 -10.64
N THR A 157 -3.97 -18.20 -11.02
CA THR A 157 -4.41 -16.85 -11.43
C THR A 157 -4.48 -15.91 -10.23
N ILE A 158 -4.95 -16.39 -9.07
CA ILE A 158 -4.93 -15.63 -7.81
C ILE A 158 -3.48 -15.29 -7.45
N ALA A 159 -2.59 -16.28 -7.42
CA ALA A 159 -1.18 -16.08 -7.07
C ALA A 159 -0.50 -15.05 -8.00
N LEU A 160 -0.73 -15.13 -9.31
CA LEU A 160 -0.23 -14.15 -10.27
C LEU A 160 -0.83 -12.75 -10.05
N GLY A 161 -2.13 -12.66 -9.72
CA GLY A 161 -2.78 -11.38 -9.40
C GLY A 161 -2.21 -10.73 -8.14
N ILE A 162 -1.97 -11.52 -7.09
CA ILE A 162 -1.31 -11.05 -5.87
C ILE A 162 0.11 -10.56 -6.20
N LEU A 163 0.89 -11.36 -6.92
CA LEU A 163 2.25 -10.99 -7.29
C LEU A 163 2.28 -9.69 -8.10
N ALA A 164 1.40 -9.54 -9.08
CA ALA A 164 1.28 -8.32 -9.88
C ALA A 164 0.91 -7.10 -9.02
N TYR A 165 -0.04 -7.26 -8.09
CA TYR A 165 -0.41 -6.21 -7.14
C TYR A 165 0.78 -5.79 -6.27
N VAL A 166 1.49 -6.75 -5.66
CA VAL A 166 2.61 -6.45 -4.76
C VAL A 166 3.77 -5.79 -5.51
N LEU A 167 4.08 -6.25 -6.72
CA LEU A 167 5.10 -5.64 -7.58
C LEU A 167 4.74 -4.20 -7.93
N ALA A 168 3.50 -3.95 -8.36
CA ALA A 168 3.04 -2.60 -8.67
C ALA A 168 3.05 -1.69 -7.43
N ALA A 169 2.60 -2.21 -6.28
CA ALA A 169 2.58 -1.49 -5.01
C ALA A 169 4.00 -1.18 -4.46
N SER A 170 5.00 -1.97 -4.85
CA SER A 170 6.40 -1.78 -4.44
C SER A 170 7.23 -1.01 -5.47
N ALA A 171 6.69 -0.73 -6.65
CA ALA A 171 7.43 -0.19 -7.79
C ALA A 171 8.10 1.16 -7.48
N ALA A 172 7.38 2.06 -6.79
CA ALA A 172 7.93 3.38 -6.43
C ALA A 172 9.18 3.26 -5.53
N LEU A 173 9.14 2.36 -4.54
CA LEU A 173 10.26 2.14 -3.62
C LEU A 173 11.47 1.54 -4.34
N LEU A 174 11.21 0.61 -5.27
CA LEU A 174 12.25 0.01 -6.11
C LEU A 174 12.89 1.07 -7.01
N VAL A 175 12.09 1.93 -7.64
CA VAL A 175 12.56 3.03 -8.49
C VAL A 175 13.42 4.00 -7.69
N VAL A 176 13.01 4.38 -6.48
CA VAL A 176 13.81 5.25 -5.61
C VAL A 176 15.14 4.61 -5.26
N THR A 177 15.12 3.35 -4.82
CA THR A 177 16.32 2.61 -4.38
C THR A 177 17.32 2.41 -5.53
N VAL A 178 16.85 1.92 -6.67
CA VAL A 178 17.70 1.66 -7.85
C VAL A 178 18.13 2.98 -8.50
N GLY A 179 17.22 3.95 -8.62
CA GLY A 179 17.50 5.26 -9.20
C GLY A 179 18.56 6.04 -8.41
N PHE A 180 18.50 6.00 -7.09
CA PHE A 180 19.55 6.58 -6.25
C PHE A 180 20.92 5.98 -6.53
N ARG A 181 21.01 4.68 -6.76
CA ARG A 181 22.28 4.01 -7.03
C ARG A 181 22.85 4.34 -8.39
N LEU A 182 22.02 4.32 -9.43
CA LEU A 182 22.46 4.56 -10.80
C LEU A 182 22.85 6.02 -11.04
N ALA A 183 22.23 6.96 -10.33
CA ALA A 183 22.36 8.38 -10.63
C ALA A 183 22.52 9.27 -9.39
N ARG A 184 23.14 8.77 -8.30
CA ARG A 184 23.24 9.44 -6.98
C ARG A 184 23.45 10.94 -7.07
N ARG A 185 24.54 11.39 -7.71
CA ARG A 185 24.90 12.82 -7.82
C ARG A 185 23.82 13.67 -8.48
N ARG A 186 22.96 13.09 -9.32
CA ARG A 186 21.86 13.77 -10.01
C ARG A 186 20.55 13.74 -9.24
N VAL A 187 20.31 12.70 -8.42
CA VAL A 187 19.01 12.47 -7.77
C VAL A 187 19.00 12.77 -6.28
N GLU A 188 20.15 12.92 -5.63
CA GLU A 188 20.26 13.22 -4.19
C GLU A 188 19.53 14.53 -3.82
N ALA A 189 19.82 15.63 -4.52
CA ALA A 189 19.16 16.93 -4.28
C ALA A 189 17.66 16.94 -4.68
N PRO A 190 17.22 16.36 -5.83
CA PRO A 190 15.80 16.17 -6.12
C PRO A 190 15.05 15.31 -5.09
N LEU A 191 15.64 14.21 -4.60
CA LEU A 191 15.01 13.34 -3.61
C LEU A 191 14.90 14.01 -2.24
N GLY A 192 15.89 14.82 -1.85
CA GLY A 192 15.80 15.67 -0.66
C GLY A 192 14.62 16.64 -0.75
N ARG A 193 14.49 17.37 -1.87
CA ARG A 193 13.34 18.27 -2.11
C ARG A 193 12.00 17.54 -2.16
N LEU A 194 11.98 16.32 -2.73
CA LEU A 194 10.78 15.48 -2.73
C LEU A 194 10.40 15.07 -1.30
N ALA A 195 11.38 14.65 -0.48
CA ALA A 195 11.14 14.31 0.91
C ALA A 195 10.52 15.50 1.68
N GLU A 196 11.11 16.69 1.56
CA GLU A 196 10.59 17.93 2.15
C GLU A 196 9.21 18.34 1.59
N GLY A 197 8.96 18.12 0.30
CA GLY A 197 7.65 18.42 -0.31
C GLY A 197 6.56 17.44 0.13
N LEU A 198 6.93 16.17 0.32
CA LEU A 198 6.04 15.14 0.87
C LEU A 198 5.69 15.46 2.32
N GLU A 199 6.64 15.93 3.14
CA GLU A 199 6.41 16.36 4.53
C GLU A 199 5.22 17.28 4.70
N LEU A 200 5.10 18.26 3.81
CA LEU A 200 4.07 19.29 3.87
C LEU A 200 2.70 18.78 3.41
N ASN A 201 2.65 17.67 2.66
CA ASN A 201 1.44 17.20 1.98
C ASN A 201 1.07 15.74 2.23
N LEU A 202 1.72 15.05 3.18
CA LEU A 202 1.52 13.61 3.47
C LEU A 202 0.04 13.24 3.57
N GLY A 203 -0.70 13.99 4.40
CA GLY A 203 -2.12 13.75 4.63
C GLY A 203 -2.97 13.97 3.38
N GLY A 204 -2.64 14.97 2.54
CA GLY A 204 -3.41 15.31 1.34
C GLY A 204 -3.32 14.21 0.27
N VAL A 205 -2.10 13.79 -0.07
CA VAL A 205 -1.85 12.76 -1.09
C VAL A 205 -2.51 11.44 -0.69
N GLU A 206 -2.31 11.01 0.55
CA GLU A 206 -2.92 9.76 1.04
C GLU A 206 -4.45 9.85 1.10
N SER A 207 -5.01 11.01 1.45
CA SER A 207 -6.46 11.19 1.48
C SER A 207 -7.07 11.04 0.10
N VAL A 208 -6.47 11.65 -0.93
CA VAL A 208 -6.96 11.55 -2.31
C VAL A 208 -6.87 10.10 -2.80
N ALA A 209 -5.75 9.42 -2.56
CA ALA A 209 -5.58 8.02 -2.95
C ALA A 209 -6.62 7.10 -2.28
N LEU A 210 -6.85 7.27 -0.97
CA LEU A 210 -7.87 6.53 -0.21
C LEU A 210 -9.29 6.87 -0.64
N LEU A 211 -9.56 8.12 -1.01
CA LEU A 211 -10.88 8.55 -1.48
C LEU A 211 -11.24 7.91 -2.82
N VAL A 212 -10.29 7.91 -3.77
CA VAL A 212 -10.44 7.25 -5.07
C VAL A 212 -10.60 5.74 -4.89
N ALA A 213 -9.71 5.10 -4.12
CA ALA A 213 -9.80 3.68 -3.83
C ALA A 213 -11.13 3.32 -3.16
N GLY A 214 -11.54 4.07 -2.14
CA GLY A 214 -12.84 3.88 -1.48
C GLY A 214 -14.01 3.98 -2.45
N GLY A 215 -13.97 4.90 -3.42
CA GLY A 215 -14.97 5.00 -4.48
C GLY A 215 -15.04 3.75 -5.36
N THR A 216 -13.89 3.19 -5.76
CA THR A 216 -13.83 1.92 -6.49
C THR A 216 -14.46 0.78 -5.69
N LEU A 217 -14.20 0.71 -4.39
CA LEU A 217 -14.74 -0.33 -3.50
C LEU A 217 -16.24 -0.19 -3.29
N VAL A 218 -16.72 1.02 -3.01
CA VAL A 218 -18.16 1.28 -2.86
C VAL A 218 -18.88 0.97 -4.17
N GLY A 219 -18.33 1.37 -5.31
CA GLY A 219 -18.88 1.02 -6.63
C GLY A 219 -18.97 -0.49 -6.86
N ALA A 220 -17.91 -1.24 -6.54
CA ALA A 220 -17.91 -2.71 -6.64
C ALA A 220 -18.92 -3.35 -5.68
N GLY A 221 -19.06 -2.81 -4.47
CA GLY A 221 -20.02 -3.25 -3.48
C GLY A 221 -21.46 -3.05 -3.94
N LEU A 222 -21.78 -1.87 -4.47
CA LEU A 222 -23.10 -1.56 -5.02
C LEU A 222 -23.42 -2.43 -6.24
N ALA A 223 -22.48 -2.60 -7.17
CA ALA A 223 -22.65 -3.44 -8.36
C ALA A 223 -22.83 -4.92 -8.04
N ALA A 224 -22.43 -5.39 -6.86
CA ALA A 224 -22.69 -6.75 -6.40
C ALA A 224 -24.09 -6.90 -5.78
N LEU A 225 -24.70 -5.80 -5.31
CA LEU A 225 -26.00 -5.82 -4.62
C LEU A 225 -27.20 -5.56 -5.54
N PHE A 226 -26.97 -4.85 -6.66
CA PHE A 226 -27.99 -4.41 -7.62
C PHE A 226 -27.61 -4.86 -9.03
#